data_AF-A0A7S2GRD0-F1
#
_entry.id   AF-A0A7S2GRD0-F1
#
_cell.length_a   1.000
_cell.length_b   1.000
_cell.length_c   1.000
_cell.angle_alpha   90.00
_cell.angle_beta   90.00
_cell.angle_gamma   90.00
#
_symmetry.space_group_name_H-M   'P 1'
#
loop_
_entity.id
_entity.type
_entity.pdbx_description
1 polymer ?
#
loop_
_entity_poly.entity_id
_entity_poly.type
_entity_poly.pdbx_seq_one_letter_code
_entity_poly.pdbx_strand_id
1 'polypeptide(L)'
;MLRQSQVRLVRTFHRAYTEGRSMVHQMIMGSGKTTVVAPLLALLLGDSATLVVQVVPQALLDFTRGVARERFGDAVLCKPVYTLQLERNTSVDARLVHKLRTARDDAGVVITHPTALKSFFLKFVELMKDLEESFLTEESSNTIFNFGGWMGKSSSNELLKRRHAELDNCVAIMELLQNQGVELLDEVDLILHPLRSELNWPLGKAVPLDLGTDRKAGNQPSGLRWRIPFMLLDGMLSAYLDTCPVT
;
A
#
# COMPACT_ATOMS: atom_id res chain seq x y z
N MET A 1 -8.01 15.10 -29.65
CA MET A 1 -9.49 15.13 -29.81
C MET A 1 -10.14 14.12 -28.87
N LEU A 2 -11.18 14.51 -28.13
CA LEU A 2 -11.95 13.62 -27.24
C LEU A 2 -13.05 12.89 -28.02
N ARG A 3 -13.19 11.58 -27.82
CA ARG A 3 -14.26 10.79 -28.45
C ARG A 3 -15.57 11.05 -27.72
N GLN A 4 -16.68 11.10 -28.45
CA GLN A 4 -18.01 11.34 -27.86
C GLN A 4 -18.38 10.30 -26.79
N SER A 5 -17.94 9.05 -26.95
CA SER A 5 -18.11 7.99 -25.95
C SER A 5 -17.40 8.29 -24.62
N GLN A 6 -16.18 8.82 -24.67
CA GLN A 6 -15.41 9.22 -23.48
C GLN A 6 -16.12 10.38 -22.75
N VAL A 7 -16.61 11.38 -23.49
CA VAL A 7 -17.34 12.51 -22.91
C VAL A 7 -18.63 12.07 -22.23
N ARG A 8 -19.41 11.19 -22.88
CA ARG A 8 -20.62 10.62 -22.27
C ARG A 8 -20.30 9.88 -21.00
N LEU A 9 -19.25 9.05 -21.01
CA LEU A 9 -18.84 8.27 -19.85
C LEU A 9 -18.41 9.15 -18.67
N VAL A 10 -17.57 10.15 -18.92
CA VAL A 10 -17.12 11.12 -17.88
C VAL A 10 -18.31 11.86 -17.26
N ARG A 11 -19.29 12.29 -18.08
CA ARG A 11 -20.53 12.91 -17.56
C ARG A 11 -21.34 11.96 -16.70
N THR A 12 -21.45 10.69 -17.09
CA THR A 12 -22.15 9.67 -16.31
C THR A 12 -21.47 9.42 -14.97
N PHE A 13 -20.14 9.31 -14.93
CA PHE A 13 -19.37 9.19 -13.69
C PHE A 13 -19.51 10.42 -12.79
N HIS A 14 -19.38 11.63 -13.36
CA HIS A 14 -19.56 12.87 -12.60
C HIS A 14 -20.96 12.95 -11.98
N ARG A 15 -22.02 12.57 -12.74
CA ARG A 15 -23.38 12.51 -12.21
C ARG A 15 -23.51 11.49 -11.06
N ALA A 16 -22.94 10.30 -11.22
CA ALA A 16 -22.96 9.28 -10.17
C ALA A 16 -22.26 9.78 -8.89
N TYR A 17 -21.12 10.46 -9.04
CA TYR A 17 -20.40 11.10 -7.95
C TYR A 17 -21.25 12.16 -7.23
N THR A 18 -21.90 13.07 -7.97
CA THR A 18 -22.78 14.08 -7.36
C THR A 18 -23.99 13.50 -6.64
N GLU A 19 -24.40 12.29 -7.01
CA GLU A 19 -25.48 11.55 -6.35
C GLU A 19 -24.98 10.63 -5.22
N GLY A 20 -23.68 10.64 -4.91
CA GLY A 20 -23.07 9.81 -3.86
C GLY A 20 -23.06 8.31 -4.17
N ARG A 21 -23.10 7.93 -5.46
CA ARG A 21 -23.16 6.53 -5.89
C ARG A 21 -21.85 6.09 -6.53
N SER A 22 -21.35 4.94 -6.09
CA SER A 22 -20.22 4.26 -6.75
C SER A 22 -20.65 3.68 -8.10
N MET A 23 -19.75 3.70 -9.09
CA MET A 23 -20.01 3.21 -10.43
C MET A 23 -18.80 2.45 -10.95
N VAL A 24 -19.06 1.37 -11.69
CA VAL A 24 -18.07 0.65 -12.49
C VAL A 24 -18.57 0.64 -13.94
N HIS A 25 -17.67 0.85 -14.89
CA HIS A 25 -18.01 0.81 -16.30
C HIS A 25 -16.95 0.08 -17.11
N GLN A 26 -17.36 -0.92 -17.88
CA GLN A 26 -16.45 -1.66 -18.75
C GLN A 26 -16.18 -0.87 -20.03
N MET A 27 -14.91 -0.62 -20.33
CA MET A 27 -14.49 -0.06 -21.61
C MET A 27 -13.59 -1.04 -22.37
N ILE A 28 -13.66 -1.00 -23.70
CA ILE A 28 -12.77 -1.76 -24.59
C ILE A 28 -11.30 -1.40 -24.28
N MET A 29 -10.38 -2.36 -24.39
CA MET A 29 -8.94 -2.11 -24.26
C MET A 29 -8.48 -1.08 -25.31
N GLY A 30 -7.58 -0.17 -24.94
CA GLY A 30 -7.13 0.91 -25.83
C GLY A 30 -8.12 2.07 -26.03
N SER A 31 -9.27 2.05 -25.37
CA SER A 31 -10.27 3.15 -25.44
C SER A 31 -9.85 4.45 -24.71
N GLY A 32 -8.68 4.44 -24.07
CA GLY A 32 -8.14 5.58 -23.34
C GLY A 32 -8.65 5.72 -21.90
N LYS A 33 -8.90 4.60 -21.20
CA LYS A 33 -9.22 4.57 -19.76
C LYS A 33 -8.21 5.38 -18.94
N THR A 34 -6.98 4.89 -18.90
CA THR A 34 -5.86 5.47 -18.14
C THR A 34 -5.35 6.77 -18.77
N THR A 35 -5.42 6.92 -20.10
CA THR A 35 -4.80 8.04 -20.82
C THR A 35 -5.68 9.27 -21.00
N VAL A 36 -7.01 9.12 -20.90
CA VAL A 36 -7.97 10.20 -21.18
C VAL A 36 -9.04 10.27 -20.10
N VAL A 37 -9.76 9.18 -19.83
CA VAL A 37 -10.93 9.19 -18.93
C VAL A 37 -10.52 9.44 -17.49
N ALA A 38 -9.54 8.68 -16.97
CA ALA A 38 -9.09 8.84 -15.59
C ALA A 38 -8.48 10.23 -15.32
N PRO A 39 -7.60 10.78 -16.18
CA PRO A 39 -7.13 12.16 -16.01
C PRO A 39 -8.24 13.20 -16.04
N LEU A 40 -9.23 13.06 -16.94
CA LEU A 40 -10.38 13.98 -16.98
C LEU A 40 -11.24 13.90 -15.72
N LEU A 41 -11.48 12.70 -15.21
CA LEU A 41 -12.20 12.53 -13.94
C LEU A 41 -11.42 13.13 -12.78
N ALA A 42 -10.10 12.89 -12.71
CA ALA A 42 -9.27 13.49 -11.67
C ALA A 42 -9.25 15.03 -11.74
N LEU A 43 -9.34 15.62 -12.94
CA LEU A 43 -9.51 17.06 -13.11
C LEU A 43 -10.86 17.56 -12.58
N LEU A 44 -11.95 16.87 -12.91
CA LEU A 44 -13.31 17.28 -12.56
C LEU A 44 -13.67 17.05 -11.10
N LEU A 45 -13.13 15.99 -10.50
CA LEU A 45 -13.46 15.56 -9.14
C LEU A 45 -12.50 16.13 -8.09
N GLY A 46 -11.28 16.49 -8.49
CA GLY A 46 -10.29 17.05 -7.57
C GLY A 46 -10.45 18.54 -7.42
N ASP A 47 -10.79 18.98 -6.22
CA ASP A 47 -10.85 20.36 -5.76
C ASP A 47 -10.06 20.49 -4.44
N SER A 48 -10.06 21.68 -3.83
CA SER A 48 -9.35 21.90 -2.55
C SER A 48 -10.02 21.22 -1.35
N ALA A 49 -11.20 20.61 -1.53
CA ALA A 49 -11.96 19.91 -0.48
C ALA A 49 -11.88 18.39 -0.62
N THR A 50 -11.62 17.89 -1.84
CA THR A 50 -11.74 16.49 -2.23
C THR A 50 -10.41 15.97 -2.75
N LEU A 51 -9.85 15.01 -2.03
CA LEU A 51 -8.64 14.30 -2.40
C LEU A 51 -8.97 13.21 -3.43
N VAL A 52 -8.42 13.33 -4.65
CA VAL A 52 -8.55 12.26 -5.64
C VAL A 52 -7.43 11.24 -5.45
N VAL A 53 -7.82 10.00 -5.21
CA VAL A 53 -6.92 8.85 -5.10
C VAL A 53 -7.15 7.93 -6.28
N GLN A 54 -6.16 7.79 -7.15
CA GLN A 54 -6.21 6.86 -8.28
C GLN A 54 -5.46 5.59 -7.94
N VAL A 55 -6.17 4.46 -7.85
CA VAL A 55 -5.59 3.15 -7.59
C VAL A 55 -5.45 2.42 -8.91
N VAL A 56 -4.22 2.00 -9.22
CA VAL A 56 -3.91 1.24 -10.42
C VAL A 56 -3.15 -0.05 -10.04
N PRO A 57 -3.20 -1.09 -10.89
CA PRO A 57 -2.34 -2.25 -10.72
C PRO A 57 -0.86 -1.85 -10.63
N GLN A 58 -0.07 -2.55 -9.81
CA GLN A 58 1.35 -2.23 -9.59
C GLN A 58 2.15 -2.09 -10.90
N ALA A 59 1.88 -2.97 -11.87
CA ALA A 59 2.54 -2.95 -13.18
C ALA A 59 2.22 -1.70 -14.02
N LEU A 60 1.11 -1.01 -13.73
CA LEU A 60 0.66 0.19 -14.44
C LEU A 60 0.98 1.48 -13.68
N LEU A 61 1.63 1.40 -12.51
CA LEU A 61 1.87 2.57 -11.65
C LEU A 61 2.74 3.62 -12.35
N ASP A 62 3.90 3.21 -12.88
CA ASP A 62 4.83 4.13 -13.55
C ASP A 62 4.24 4.72 -14.83
N PHE A 63 3.51 3.90 -15.59
CA PHE A 63 2.79 4.33 -16.80
C PHE A 63 1.74 5.39 -16.47
N THR A 64 0.85 5.10 -15.52
CA THR A 64 -0.22 6.02 -15.11
C THR A 64 0.33 7.32 -14.56
N ARG A 65 1.41 7.25 -13.76
CA ARG A 65 2.11 8.43 -13.25
C ARG A 65 2.70 9.27 -14.38
N GLY A 66 3.32 8.64 -15.38
CA GLY A 66 3.86 9.33 -16.55
C GLY A 66 2.78 10.09 -17.30
N VAL A 67 1.66 9.42 -17.60
CA VAL A 67 0.48 10.02 -18.23
C VAL A 67 -0.07 11.18 -17.42
N ALA A 68 -0.28 11.01 -16.11
CA ALA A 68 -0.82 12.05 -15.26
C ALA A 68 0.10 13.29 -15.22
N ARG A 69 1.42 13.08 -15.11
CA ARG A 69 2.39 14.18 -15.14
C ARG A 69 2.46 14.88 -16.50
N GLU A 70 2.38 14.13 -17.60
CA GLU A 70 2.31 14.71 -18.94
C GLU A 70 1.05 15.58 -19.10
N ARG A 71 -0.11 15.11 -18.61
CA ARG A 71 -1.39 15.81 -18.76
C ARG A 71 -1.57 16.98 -17.81
N PHE A 72 -1.06 16.89 -16.59
CA PHE A 72 -1.26 17.90 -15.56
C PHE A 72 -0.07 18.85 -15.40
N GLY A 73 1.10 18.47 -15.90
CA GLY A 73 2.32 19.29 -15.90
C GLY A 73 2.33 20.39 -16.97
N ASP A 74 1.33 20.42 -17.84
CA ASP A 74 1.12 21.53 -18.77
C ASP A 74 0.88 22.83 -17.97
N ALA A 75 1.51 23.92 -18.42
CA ALA A 75 1.53 25.23 -17.75
C ALA A 75 0.16 25.85 -17.45
N VAL A 76 -0.91 25.30 -18.02
CA VAL A 76 -2.29 25.76 -17.85
C VAL A 76 -3.00 25.08 -16.69
N LEU A 77 -2.73 23.79 -16.43
CA LEU A 77 -3.47 23.00 -15.44
C LEU A 77 -2.73 22.85 -14.11
N CYS A 78 -1.39 22.77 -14.13
CA CYS A 78 -0.50 22.74 -12.96
C CYS A 78 -1.01 21.92 -11.75
N LYS A 79 -1.59 20.73 -11.98
CA LYS A 79 -2.15 19.87 -10.93
C LYS A 79 -1.07 18.91 -10.42
N PRO A 80 -0.66 18.95 -9.15
CA PRO A 80 0.45 18.13 -8.68
C PRO A 80 0.08 16.64 -8.65
N VAL A 81 1.03 15.79 -9.04
CA VAL A 81 0.87 14.33 -9.03
C VAL A 81 1.76 13.72 -7.95
N TYR A 82 1.13 13.17 -6.94
CA TYR A 82 1.80 12.46 -5.85
C TYR A 82 1.72 10.95 -6.07
N THR A 83 2.70 10.23 -5.54
CA THR A 83 2.68 8.77 -5.52
C THR A 83 2.71 8.31 -4.07
N LEU A 84 1.69 7.57 -3.66
CA LEU A 84 1.64 6.97 -2.34
C LEU A 84 2.15 5.52 -2.42
N GLN A 85 3.20 5.23 -1.68
CA GLN A 85 3.74 3.89 -1.50
C GLN A 85 3.87 3.65 -0.02
N LEU A 86 3.18 2.63 0.47
CA LEU A 86 3.22 2.20 1.84
C LEU A 86 3.56 0.73 1.87
N GLU A 87 4.58 0.39 2.64
CA GLU A 87 4.95 -0.98 2.94
C GLU A 87 4.57 -1.28 4.39
N ARG A 88 4.51 -2.57 4.72
CA ARG A 88 4.20 -3.03 6.09
C ARG A 88 5.08 -2.41 7.17
N ASN A 89 6.34 -2.11 6.84
CA ASN A 89 7.31 -1.57 7.80
C ASN A 89 7.42 -0.04 7.77
N THR A 90 6.63 0.63 6.92
CA THR A 90 6.60 2.09 6.86
C THR A 90 5.85 2.63 8.08
N SER A 91 6.45 3.57 8.82
CA SER A 91 5.77 4.26 9.92
C SER A 91 4.83 5.34 9.39
N VAL A 92 3.65 5.46 10.02
CA VAL A 92 2.67 6.49 9.67
C VAL A 92 2.95 7.76 10.46
N ASP A 93 3.84 8.59 9.91
CA ASP A 93 4.26 9.83 10.55
C ASP A 93 3.31 10.99 10.24
N ALA A 94 3.29 12.01 11.11
CA ALA A 94 2.56 13.27 10.88
C ALA A 94 2.92 13.96 9.55
N ARG A 95 4.14 13.73 9.04
CA ARG A 95 4.59 14.21 7.73
C ARG A 95 3.77 13.62 6.57
N LEU A 96 3.40 12.34 6.67
CA LEU A 96 2.56 11.70 5.66
C LEU A 96 1.16 12.31 5.65
N VAL A 97 0.59 12.49 6.84
CA VAL A 97 -0.71 13.17 7.02
C VAL A 97 -0.67 14.56 6.39
N HIS A 98 0.37 15.34 6.69
CA HIS A 98 0.53 16.67 6.13
C HIS A 98 0.64 16.63 4.60
N LYS A 99 1.46 15.74 4.03
CA LYS A 99 1.57 15.58 2.57
C LYS A 99 0.25 15.25 1.90
N LEU A 100 -0.58 14.39 2.50
CA LEU A 100 -1.90 14.05 1.94
C LEU A 100 -2.89 15.23 2.05
N ARG A 101 -2.83 16.00 3.14
CA ARG A 101 -3.63 17.24 3.28
C ARG A 101 -3.19 18.31 2.28
N THR A 102 -1.89 18.53 2.11
CA THR A 102 -1.35 19.42 1.06
C THR A 102 -1.75 18.95 -0.32
N ALA A 103 -1.69 17.63 -0.58
CA ALA A 103 -2.15 17.09 -1.85
C ALA A 103 -3.63 17.37 -2.10
N ARG A 104 -4.49 17.36 -1.07
CA ARG A 104 -5.90 17.79 -1.20
C ARG A 104 -5.98 19.30 -1.46
N ASP A 105 -5.29 20.10 -0.66
CA ASP A 105 -5.38 21.57 -0.71
C ASP A 105 -4.93 22.14 -2.06
N ASP A 106 -3.90 21.53 -2.66
CA ASP A 106 -3.41 21.85 -4.01
C ASP A 106 -4.26 21.22 -5.12
N ALA A 107 -5.40 20.62 -4.78
CA ALA A 107 -6.21 19.78 -5.64
C ALA A 107 -5.38 18.70 -6.36
N GLY A 108 -4.28 18.22 -5.81
CA GLY A 108 -3.44 17.20 -6.41
C GLY A 108 -4.12 15.84 -6.61
N VAL A 109 -3.49 15.00 -7.42
CA VAL A 109 -3.90 13.61 -7.65
C VAL A 109 -2.90 12.68 -6.99
N VAL A 110 -3.38 11.82 -6.09
CA VAL A 110 -2.57 10.80 -5.43
C VAL A 110 -2.72 9.48 -6.19
N ILE A 111 -1.65 9.01 -6.79
CA ILE A 111 -1.61 7.72 -7.48
C ILE A 111 -1.04 6.67 -6.53
N THR A 112 -1.73 5.54 -6.39
CA THR A 112 -1.33 4.44 -5.52
C THR A 112 -1.65 3.10 -6.18
N HIS A 113 -1.30 2.03 -5.49
CA HIS A 113 -1.56 0.66 -5.91
C HIS A 113 -2.26 -0.09 -4.77
N PRO A 114 -3.00 -1.17 -5.06
CA PRO A 114 -3.78 -1.84 -4.03
C PRO A 114 -2.92 -2.30 -2.86
N THR A 115 -1.73 -2.85 -3.09
CA THR A 115 -0.85 -3.35 -2.02
C THR A 115 -0.45 -2.26 -1.00
N ALA A 116 -0.32 -0.99 -1.40
CA ALA A 116 -0.03 0.09 -0.48
C ALA A 116 -1.22 0.41 0.44
N LEU A 117 -2.42 0.55 -0.11
CA LEU A 117 -3.64 0.78 0.68
C LEU A 117 -3.88 -0.37 1.66
N LYS A 118 -3.70 -1.58 1.15
CA LYS A 118 -3.75 -2.83 1.89
C LYS A 118 -2.75 -2.85 3.06
N SER A 119 -1.48 -2.49 2.80
CA SER A 119 -0.46 -2.42 3.84
C SER A 119 -0.79 -1.37 4.91
N PHE A 120 -1.37 -0.24 4.51
CA PHE A 120 -1.87 0.78 5.42
C PHE A 120 -3.00 0.27 6.33
N PHE A 121 -4.01 -0.40 5.76
CA PHE A 121 -5.11 -0.97 6.54
C PHE A 121 -4.60 -2.03 7.54
N LEU A 122 -3.67 -2.90 7.12
CA LEU A 122 -3.07 -3.86 8.04
C LEU A 122 -2.32 -3.16 9.16
N LYS A 123 -1.51 -2.15 8.85
CA LYS A 123 -0.77 -1.37 9.84
C LYS A 123 -1.71 -0.72 10.85
N PHE A 124 -2.84 -0.18 10.40
CA PHE A 124 -3.86 0.37 11.27
C PHE A 124 -4.43 -0.68 12.24
N VAL A 125 -4.79 -1.86 11.73
CA VAL A 125 -5.28 -2.98 12.56
C VAL A 125 -4.22 -3.49 13.54
N GLU A 126 -2.96 -3.61 13.10
CA GLU A 126 -1.84 -3.99 13.97
C GLU A 126 -1.64 -2.98 15.10
N LEU A 127 -1.70 -1.67 14.82
CA LEU A 127 -1.57 -0.63 15.84
C LEU A 127 -2.72 -0.66 16.85
N MET A 128 -3.96 -0.86 16.40
CA MET A 128 -5.11 -1.00 17.31
C MET A 128 -4.94 -2.21 18.22
N LYS A 129 -4.53 -3.35 17.66
CA LYS A 129 -4.30 -4.58 18.43
C LYS A 129 -3.14 -4.43 19.42
N ASP A 130 -2.01 -3.86 19.00
CA ASP A 130 -0.84 -3.62 19.85
C ASP A 130 -1.22 -2.75 21.07
N LEU A 131 -2.10 -1.75 20.88
CA LEU A 131 -2.59 -0.91 21.96
C LEU A 131 -3.54 -1.66 22.89
N GLU A 132 -4.50 -2.42 22.35
CA GLU A 132 -5.43 -3.22 23.15
C GLU A 132 -4.70 -4.23 24.05
N GLU A 133 -3.71 -4.95 23.52
CA GLU A 133 -2.88 -5.89 24.30
C GLU A 133 -2.09 -5.20 25.41
N SER A 134 -1.68 -3.95 25.19
CA SER A 134 -0.97 -3.17 26.21
C SER A 134 -1.85 -2.79 27.40
N PHE A 135 -3.13 -2.44 27.16
CA PHE A 135 -4.09 -2.12 28.23
C PHE A 135 -4.38 -3.34 29.12
N LEU A 136 -4.60 -4.52 28.52
CA LEU A 136 -4.86 -5.77 29.25
C LEU A 136 -3.67 -6.20 30.15
N THR A 137 -2.45 -5.90 29.70
CA THR A 137 -1.21 -6.24 30.43
C THR A 137 -1.00 -5.34 31.66
N GLU A 138 -1.43 -4.08 31.60
CA GLU A 138 -1.37 -3.15 32.72
C GLU A 138 -2.37 -3.53 33.83
N GLU A 139 -3.59 -3.93 33.48
CA GLU A 139 -4.61 -4.37 34.44
C GLU A 139 -4.16 -5.64 35.19
N SER A 140 -3.57 -6.59 34.48
CA SER A 140 -3.06 -7.85 35.07
C SER A 140 -1.79 -7.66 35.92
N SER A 141 -1.00 -6.62 35.66
CA SER A 141 0.20 -6.30 36.47
C SER A 141 -0.13 -5.69 37.83
N ASN A 142 -1.28 -5.01 37.98
CA ASN A 142 -1.65 -4.37 39.25
C ASN A 142 -1.91 -5.36 40.40
N THR A 143 -2.13 -6.65 40.10
CA THR A 143 -2.28 -7.71 41.13
C THR A 143 -1.00 -8.49 41.42
N ILE A 144 0.06 -8.37 40.61
CA ILE A 144 1.28 -9.22 40.72
C ILE A 144 2.56 -8.42 41.05
N PHE A 145 2.59 -7.09 40.88
CA PHE A 145 3.80 -6.28 41.07
C PHE A 145 3.93 -5.64 42.46
N ASN A 146 4.52 -6.37 43.43
CA ASN A 146 5.18 -5.74 44.58
C ASN A 146 6.60 -6.28 44.87
N PHE A 147 7.28 -6.96 43.92
CA PHE A 147 8.56 -7.61 44.25
C PHE A 147 9.74 -7.52 43.26
N GLY A 148 9.73 -6.80 42.12
CA GLY A 148 11.00 -6.70 41.36
C GLY A 148 11.09 -6.09 39.96
N GLY A 149 10.35 -5.02 39.63
CA GLY A 149 10.29 -4.53 38.23
C GLY A 149 10.61 -3.05 37.99
N TRP A 150 11.44 -2.40 38.80
CA TRP A 150 11.65 -0.94 38.68
C TRP A 150 12.49 -0.53 37.44
N MET A 151 13.20 -1.44 36.76
CA MET A 151 14.17 -1.03 35.74
C MET A 151 13.63 -0.92 34.29
N GLY A 152 12.38 -1.30 34.00
CA GLY A 152 11.85 -1.42 32.62
C GLY A 152 10.67 -0.52 32.23
N LYS A 153 9.96 0.11 33.17
CA LYS A 153 8.69 0.81 32.89
C LYS A 153 8.81 2.08 32.05
N SER A 154 9.96 2.78 32.10
CA SER A 154 10.14 4.06 31.39
C SER A 154 10.20 3.91 29.86
N SER A 155 10.88 2.86 29.37
CA SER A 155 11.01 2.59 27.92
C SER A 155 9.69 2.10 27.30
N SER A 156 8.94 1.28 28.05
CA SER A 156 7.64 0.76 27.60
C SER A 156 6.61 1.88 27.43
N ASN A 157 6.55 2.83 28.37
CA ASN A 157 5.64 3.96 28.28
C ASN A 157 5.93 4.89 27.10
N GLU A 158 7.21 5.11 26.77
CA GLU A 158 7.59 5.94 25.61
C GLU A 158 7.22 5.27 24.29
N LEU A 159 7.37 3.94 24.20
CA LEU A 159 6.94 3.17 23.03
C LEU A 159 5.42 3.22 22.85
N LEU A 160 4.66 3.07 23.93
CA LEU A 160 3.20 3.16 23.88
C LEU A 160 2.73 4.54 23.42
N LYS A 161 3.35 5.62 23.89
CA LYS A 161 3.05 6.99 23.43
C LYS A 161 3.29 7.16 21.93
N ARG A 162 4.38 6.60 21.41
CA ARG A 162 4.67 6.65 19.97
C ARG A 162 3.64 5.88 19.15
N ARG A 163 3.19 4.73 19.63
CA ARG A 163 2.15 3.92 18.99
C ARG A 163 0.79 4.62 18.97
N HIS A 164 0.42 5.27 20.07
CA HIS A 164 -0.77 6.12 20.12
C HIS A 164 -0.69 7.25 19.08
N ALA A 165 0.42 7.99 19.04
CA ALA A 165 0.60 9.05 18.06
C ALA A 165 0.58 8.55 16.60
N GLU A 166 1.13 7.35 16.34
CA GLU A 166 1.07 6.71 15.02
C GLU A 166 -0.38 6.32 14.67
N LEU A 167 -1.15 5.79 15.63
CA LEU A 167 -2.56 5.46 15.44
C LEU A 167 -3.40 6.71 15.16
N ASP A 168 -3.18 7.80 15.89
CA ASP A 168 -3.86 9.08 15.66
C ASP A 168 -3.62 9.60 14.23
N ASN A 169 -2.40 9.45 13.71
CA ASN A 169 -2.09 9.78 12.32
C ASN A 169 -2.84 8.87 11.33
N CYS A 170 -2.94 7.56 11.62
CA CYS A 170 -3.73 6.64 10.79
C CYS A 170 -5.21 7.03 10.77
N VAL A 171 -5.80 7.38 11.93
CA VAL A 171 -7.18 7.86 12.03
C VAL A 171 -7.36 9.12 11.19
N ALA A 172 -6.44 10.08 11.28
CA ALA A 172 -6.51 11.30 10.47
C ALA A 172 -6.45 11.03 8.95
N ILE A 173 -5.70 10.02 8.51
CA ILE A 173 -5.67 9.59 7.10
C ILE A 173 -6.98 8.89 6.73
N MET A 174 -7.51 8.02 7.59
CA MET A 174 -8.80 7.35 7.38
C MET A 174 -9.94 8.35 7.23
N GLU A 175 -10.01 9.36 8.10
CA GLU A 175 -10.99 10.44 8.01
C GLU A 175 -10.85 11.23 6.70
N LEU A 176 -9.61 11.53 6.29
CA LEU A 176 -9.35 12.23 5.03
C LEU A 176 -9.84 11.40 3.82
N LEU A 177 -9.58 10.08 3.81
CA LEU A 177 -9.99 9.19 2.73
C LEU A 177 -11.50 8.95 2.71
N GLN A 178 -12.15 8.81 3.87
CA GLN A 178 -13.58 8.50 3.96
C GLN A 178 -14.47 9.72 3.76
N ASN A 179 -14.12 10.86 4.37
CA ASN A 179 -14.98 12.04 4.38
C ASN A 179 -14.67 13.02 3.24
N GLN A 180 -13.43 13.00 2.76
CA GLN A 180 -12.91 13.96 1.79
C GLN A 180 -12.23 13.28 0.60
N GLY A 181 -12.35 11.96 0.45
CA GLY A 181 -11.70 11.21 -0.61
C GLY A 181 -12.65 10.81 -1.73
N VAL A 182 -12.12 10.78 -2.95
CA VAL A 182 -12.72 10.11 -4.10
C VAL A 182 -11.72 9.12 -4.66
N GLU A 183 -12.16 7.87 -4.81
CA GLU A 183 -11.34 6.80 -5.35
C GLU A 183 -11.66 6.54 -6.83
N LEU A 184 -10.62 6.55 -7.66
CA LEU A 184 -10.67 6.13 -9.06
C LEU A 184 -9.91 4.81 -9.21
N LEU A 185 -10.62 3.75 -9.56
CA LEU A 185 -10.03 2.41 -9.73
C LEU A 185 -9.81 2.12 -11.22
N ASP A 186 -8.57 1.82 -11.61
CA ASP A 186 -8.24 1.31 -12.95
C ASP A 186 -8.09 -0.22 -12.94
N GLU A 187 -8.50 -0.90 -14.01
CA GLU A 187 -8.53 -2.37 -14.09
C GLU A 187 -9.15 -3.01 -12.83
N VAL A 188 -10.39 -2.61 -12.52
CA VAL A 188 -11.16 -3.03 -11.33
C VAL A 188 -11.26 -4.54 -11.20
N ASP A 189 -11.39 -5.23 -12.33
CA ASP A 189 -11.42 -6.68 -12.44
C ASP A 189 -10.12 -7.33 -11.95
N LEU A 190 -8.98 -6.67 -12.10
CA LEU A 190 -7.70 -7.11 -11.57
C LEU A 190 -7.53 -6.69 -10.10
N ILE A 191 -7.86 -5.45 -9.75
CA ILE A 191 -7.67 -4.90 -8.40
C ILE A 191 -8.53 -5.64 -7.38
N LEU A 192 -9.80 -5.89 -7.71
CA LEU A 192 -10.79 -6.52 -6.84
C LEU A 192 -10.96 -8.01 -7.10
N HIS A 193 -10.07 -8.63 -7.89
CA HIS A 193 -10.15 -10.06 -8.16
C HIS A 193 -10.03 -10.85 -6.85
N PRO A 194 -11.02 -11.67 -6.44
CA PRO A 194 -10.99 -12.35 -5.13
C PRO A 194 -9.72 -13.20 -4.97
N LEU A 195 -9.40 -14.05 -5.95
CA LEU A 195 -8.25 -14.97 -5.86
C LEU A 195 -6.86 -14.32 -6.04
N ARG A 196 -6.74 -13.07 -6.50
CA ARG A 196 -5.44 -12.39 -6.66
C ARG A 196 -5.27 -11.28 -5.63
N SER A 197 -6.37 -10.67 -5.23
CA SER A 197 -6.40 -9.59 -4.27
C SER A 197 -6.31 -10.11 -2.81
N GLU A 198 -6.70 -11.36 -2.53
CA GLU A 198 -6.70 -11.94 -1.17
C GLU A 198 -5.41 -12.66 -0.75
N LEU A 199 -4.34 -12.64 -1.55
CA LEU A 199 -3.19 -13.49 -1.22
C LEU A 199 -2.33 -12.93 -0.07
N ASN A 200 -2.55 -13.54 1.09
CA ASN A 200 -1.78 -13.50 2.33
C ASN A 200 -1.55 -12.10 2.89
N TRP A 201 -2.24 -11.84 3.99
CA TRP A 201 -2.09 -10.65 4.81
C TRP A 201 -1.18 -10.96 6.01
N PRO A 202 0.15 -11.04 5.82
CA PRO A 202 1.04 -11.40 6.91
C PRO A 202 0.97 -10.29 7.97
N LEU A 203 0.52 -10.65 9.17
CA LEU A 203 0.51 -9.79 10.34
C LEU A 203 1.73 -10.07 11.23
N GLY A 204 2.22 -9.06 11.94
CA GLY A 204 3.40 -9.15 12.82
C GLY A 204 4.71 -8.60 12.23
N LYS A 205 5.86 -9.09 12.72
CA LYS A 205 7.17 -8.64 12.21
C LYS A 205 7.54 -9.35 10.91
N ALA A 206 8.12 -8.63 9.97
CA ALA A 206 8.75 -9.23 8.80
C ALA A 206 9.97 -10.05 9.27
N VAL A 207 9.83 -11.38 9.26
CA VAL A 207 10.94 -12.30 9.57
C VAL A 207 11.63 -12.64 8.25
N PRO A 208 12.97 -12.53 8.16
CA PRO A 208 13.68 -13.02 6.99
C PRO A 208 13.38 -14.52 6.82
N LEU A 209 13.15 -14.94 5.58
CA LEU A 209 12.95 -16.35 5.28
C LEU A 209 14.18 -17.14 5.75
N ASP A 210 13.94 -18.30 6.37
CA ASP A 210 15.03 -19.17 6.81
C ASP A 210 16.01 -19.43 5.66
N LEU A 211 17.30 -19.28 5.96
CA LEU A 211 18.40 -19.46 5.01
C LEU A 211 18.36 -18.49 3.80
N GLY A 212 17.55 -17.44 3.85
CA GLY A 212 17.43 -16.44 2.78
C GLY A 212 18.54 -15.39 2.75
N THR A 213 19.27 -15.21 3.86
CA THR A 213 20.35 -14.22 3.98
C THR A 213 21.57 -14.80 4.69
N ASP A 214 22.75 -14.71 4.07
CA ASP A 214 24.02 -15.00 4.75
C ASP A 214 24.36 -13.84 5.70
N ARG A 215 24.39 -14.10 7.01
CA ARG A 215 24.77 -13.11 8.05
C ARG A 215 26.20 -12.57 7.90
N LYS A 216 27.01 -13.08 6.95
CA LYS A 216 28.44 -12.78 6.81
C LYS A 216 28.86 -12.18 5.46
N ALA A 217 27.97 -12.02 4.48
CA ALA A 217 28.36 -11.53 3.16
C ALA A 217 27.95 -10.07 2.98
N GLY A 218 28.88 -9.16 3.27
CA GLY A 218 28.82 -7.81 2.72
C GLY A 218 28.76 -7.89 1.20
N ASN A 219 27.77 -7.19 0.62
CA ASN A 219 27.58 -6.90 -0.81
C ASN A 219 27.10 -7.99 -1.79
N GLN A 220 26.86 -9.25 -1.41
CA GLN A 220 26.05 -10.17 -2.25
C GLN A 220 25.17 -11.10 -1.40
N PRO A 221 23.83 -10.99 -1.48
CA PRO A 221 22.93 -11.85 -0.73
C PRO A 221 22.70 -13.18 -1.48
N SER A 222 23.63 -14.13 -1.38
CA SER A 222 23.38 -15.51 -1.83
C SER A 222 22.94 -16.38 -0.64
N GLY A 223 21.65 -16.32 -0.30
CA GLY A 223 21.08 -17.16 0.75
C GLY A 223 21.28 -18.67 0.47
N LEU A 224 21.59 -19.43 1.50
CA LEU A 224 21.73 -20.90 1.45
C LEU A 224 20.45 -21.63 1.01
N ARG A 225 19.29 -20.98 1.06
CA ARG A 225 17.99 -21.56 0.71
C ARG A 225 17.98 -22.27 -0.65
N TRP A 226 18.60 -21.66 -1.66
CA TRP A 226 18.68 -22.28 -3.00
C TRP A 226 19.87 -23.23 -3.12
N ARG A 227 20.92 -23.04 -2.32
CA ARG A 227 22.12 -23.90 -2.34
C ARG A 227 21.85 -25.29 -1.76
N ILE A 228 20.98 -25.42 -0.76
CA ILE A 228 20.65 -26.72 -0.15
C ILE A 228 20.03 -27.69 -1.15
N PRO A 229 18.98 -27.33 -1.93
CA PRO A 229 18.47 -28.20 -2.99
C PRO A 229 19.53 -28.58 -4.02
N PHE A 230 20.40 -27.65 -4.42
CA PHE A 230 21.50 -27.96 -5.35
C PHE A 230 22.50 -28.94 -4.75
N MET A 231 22.88 -28.80 -3.48
CA MET A 231 23.78 -29.75 -2.80
C MET A 231 23.16 -31.15 -2.67
N LEU A 232 21.85 -31.22 -2.41
CA LEU A 232 21.13 -32.50 -2.39
C LEU A 232 21.09 -33.14 -3.79
N LEU A 233 20.81 -32.34 -4.82
CA LEU A 233 20.83 -32.80 -6.21
C LEU A 233 22.22 -33.27 -6.64
N ASP A 234 23.28 -32.53 -6.34
CA ASP A 234 24.66 -32.92 -6.62
C ASP A 234 25.01 -34.23 -5.94
N GLY A 235 24.63 -34.41 -4.67
CA GLY A 235 24.84 -35.65 -3.95
C GLY A 235 24.12 -36.84 -4.60
N MET A 236 22.88 -36.64 -5.03
CA MET A 236 22.11 -37.67 -5.76
C MET A 236 22.73 -37.98 -7.13
N LEU A 237 23.15 -36.97 -7.88
CA LEU A 237 23.77 -37.13 -9.19
C LEU A 237 25.14 -37.83 -9.08
N SER A 238 25.96 -37.47 -8.09
CA SER A 238 27.22 -38.14 -7.81
C SER A 238 27.00 -39.61 -7.46
N ALA A 239 26.05 -39.90 -6.56
CA ALA A 239 25.71 -41.27 -6.20
C ALA A 239 25.18 -42.07 -7.41
N TYR A 240 24.36 -41.46 -8.27
CA TYR A 240 23.88 -42.07 -9.49
C TYR A 240 25.03 -42.40 -10.47
N LEU A 241 25.95 -41.47 -10.67
CA LEU A 241 27.14 -41.66 -11.51
C LEU A 241 28.06 -42.76 -10.97
N ASP A 242 28.22 -42.86 -9.64
CA ASP A 242 29.02 -43.94 -9.02
C ASP A 242 28.36 -45.32 -9.18
N THR A 243 27.02 -45.39 -9.26
CA THR A 243 26.28 -46.65 -9.46
C THR A 243 26.14 -47.09 -10.92
N CYS A 244 26.39 -46.20 -11.89
CA CYS A 244 26.39 -46.52 -13.31
C CYS A 244 27.84 -46.61 -13.83
N PRO A 245 28.49 -47.78 -13.82
CA PRO A 245 29.76 -47.94 -14.49
C PRO A 245 29.54 -47.67 -15.98
N VAL A 246 30.20 -46.65 -16.50
CA VAL A 246 30.27 -46.36 -17.94
C VAL A 246 30.97 -47.55 -18.60
N THR A 247 30.20 -48.44 -19.22
CA THR A 247 30.70 -49.46 -20.14
C THR A 247 31.16 -48.84 -21.44
#